data_AF-W2Z0K4-F1
#
_entry.id   AF-W2Z0K4-F1
#
_cell.length_a   1.000
_cell.length_b   1.000
_cell.length_c   1.000
_cell.angle_alpha   90.00
_cell.angle_beta   90.00
_cell.angle_gamma   90.00
#
_symmetry.space_group_name_H-M   'P 1'
#
loop_
_entity.id
_entity.type
_entity.pdbx_description
1 polymer ?
#
loop_
_entity_poly.entity_id
_entity_poly.type
_entity_poly.pdbx_seq_one_letter_code
_entity_poly.pdbx_strand_id
1 'polypeptide(L)'
;MRRRPREVPVAKPSAVHNYVPNVLLRAEEHGSHRRWLPNERKPGASKHSTLNQQQDVMKIKVDMNEYCSEAEVDKLNALEEEVAILESEMEKFVEEFYMAAAMFSTQATAQKTLIDRLKAAQSSSNIKPSE
;
A
#
# COMPACT_ATOMS: atom_id res chain seq x y z
N MET A 1 51.14 -7.14 -3.90
CA MET A 1 50.68 -5.72 -3.90
C MET A 1 49.23 -5.66 -3.43
N ARG A 2 48.97 -5.07 -2.25
CA ARG A 2 47.62 -4.93 -1.69
C ARG A 2 46.86 -3.83 -2.44
N ARG A 3 45.77 -4.18 -3.13
CA ARG A 3 44.88 -3.21 -3.78
C ARG A 3 43.94 -2.62 -2.72
N ARG A 4 43.90 -1.29 -2.56
CA ARG A 4 42.91 -0.61 -1.71
C ARG A 4 41.52 -0.67 -2.38
N PRO A 5 40.41 -0.79 -1.64
CA PRO A 5 39.08 -0.68 -2.22
C PRO A 5 38.87 0.73 -2.79
N ARG A 6 38.23 0.84 -3.97
CA ARG A 6 37.80 2.13 -4.55
C ARG A 6 36.70 2.73 -3.68
N GLU A 7 36.80 4.02 -3.35
CA GLU A 7 35.71 4.76 -2.72
C GLU A 7 34.55 4.88 -3.72
N VAL A 8 33.36 4.44 -3.30
CA VAL A 8 32.11 4.59 -4.05
C VAL A 8 31.47 5.91 -3.63
N PRO A 9 31.12 6.82 -4.55
CA PRO A 9 30.37 8.01 -4.21
C PRO A 9 29.00 7.60 -3.65
N VAL A 10 28.79 7.78 -2.34
CA VAL A 10 27.46 7.68 -1.73
C VAL A 10 26.74 8.99 -2.00
N ALA A 11 26.16 9.11 -3.19
CA ALA A 11 25.14 10.14 -3.42
C ALA A 11 23.93 9.78 -2.55
N LYS A 12 23.85 10.38 -1.36
CA LYS A 12 22.64 10.36 -0.55
C LYS A 12 21.54 11.00 -1.40
N PRO A 13 20.39 10.33 -1.69
CA PRO A 13 19.27 11.05 -2.24
C PRO A 13 18.76 12.01 -1.16
N SER A 14 18.70 13.30 -1.51
CA SER A 14 18.09 14.34 -0.68
C SER A 14 16.66 13.92 -0.32
N ALA A 15 16.35 13.91 0.96
CA ALA A 15 15.04 13.56 1.50
C ALA A 15 14.02 14.68 1.29
N VAL A 16 13.77 15.10 0.04
CA VAL A 16 12.59 15.87 -0.38
C VAL A 16 12.35 15.61 -1.87
N HIS A 17 11.91 14.41 -2.23
CA HIS A 17 11.26 14.19 -3.53
C HIS A 17 9.92 13.53 -3.24
N ASN A 18 8.85 14.31 -3.40
CA ASN A 18 7.47 13.84 -3.32
C ASN A 18 7.32 12.63 -4.25
N TYR A 19 7.13 11.45 -3.67
CA TYR A 19 6.87 10.24 -4.44
C TYR A 19 5.44 10.34 -5.00
N VAL A 20 5.30 10.97 -6.15
CA VAL A 20 4.08 10.90 -6.94
C VAL A 20 4.16 9.62 -7.77
N PRO A 21 3.26 8.64 -7.60
CA PRO A 21 3.27 7.43 -8.40
C PRO A 21 3.13 7.78 -9.88
N ASN A 22 3.99 7.21 -10.72
CA ASN A 22 3.99 7.41 -12.19
C ASN A 22 2.69 7.02 -12.90
N VAL A 23 1.72 6.43 -12.20
CA VAL A 23 0.36 6.18 -12.71
C VAL A 23 -0.44 7.48 -12.81
N LEU A 24 -0.13 8.49 -12.00
CA LEU A 24 -0.80 9.80 -12.00
C LEU A 24 -0.15 10.81 -12.95
N LEU A 25 1.04 10.51 -13.47
CA LEU A 25 1.73 11.38 -14.41
C LEU A 25 1.41 10.91 -15.83
N ARG A 26 0.57 11.67 -16.55
CA ARG A 26 0.46 11.52 -18.01
C ARG A 26 1.83 11.86 -18.60
N ALA A 27 2.48 10.86 -19.19
CA ALA A 27 3.72 11.06 -19.93
C ALA A 27 3.43 11.89 -21.19
N GLU A 28 3.55 13.20 -21.09
CA GLU A 28 3.76 14.09 -22.22
C GLU A 28 5.26 14.08 -22.52
N GLU A 29 5.71 13.13 -23.33
CA GLU A 29 7.02 13.21 -23.98
C GLU A 29 6.84 13.09 -25.49
N HIS A 30 7.25 14.15 -26.17
CA HIS A 30 7.36 14.22 -27.62
C HIS A 30 8.30 13.13 -28.13
N GLY A 31 7.80 12.26 -29.03
CA GLY A 31 8.64 11.64 -30.06
C GLY A 31 8.58 10.11 -30.15
N SER A 32 7.76 9.62 -31.10
CA SER A 32 7.90 8.33 -31.81
C SER A 32 7.81 7.06 -30.94
N HIS A 33 6.93 6.08 -31.16
CA HIS A 33 6.48 5.42 -32.37
C HIS A 33 5.06 4.92 -32.12
N ARG A 34 4.06 5.41 -32.88
CA ARG A 34 2.72 4.81 -32.89
C ARG A 34 2.84 3.37 -33.39
N ARG A 35 2.79 2.41 -32.47
CA ARG A 35 2.75 0.99 -32.82
C ARG A 35 1.35 0.68 -33.35
N TRP A 36 1.31 0.24 -34.60
CA TRP A 36 0.11 -0.17 -35.30
C TRP A 36 -0.68 -1.19 -34.46
N LEU A 37 -1.99 -0.95 -34.33
CA LEU A 37 -2.92 -1.99 -33.89
C LEU A 37 -2.74 -3.23 -34.79
N PRO A 38 -3.05 -4.46 -34.33
CA PRO A 38 -2.78 -5.69 -35.08
C PRO A 38 -3.47 -5.78 -36.46
N ASN A 39 -4.43 -4.89 -36.72
CA ASN A 39 -4.85 -4.54 -38.05
C ASN A 39 -4.38 -3.12 -38.30
N GLU A 40 -3.60 -2.89 -39.36
CA GLU A 40 -2.99 -1.60 -39.74
C GLU A 40 -3.99 -0.47 -40.10
N ARG A 41 -5.08 -0.31 -39.35
CA ARG A 41 -6.04 0.78 -39.51
C ARG A 41 -5.54 2.01 -38.78
N LYS A 42 -5.24 3.05 -39.55
CA LYS A 42 -5.02 4.41 -39.04
C LYS A 42 -6.21 4.83 -38.17
N PRO A 43 -6.00 5.32 -36.92
CA PRO A 43 -7.08 5.93 -36.15
C PRO A 43 -7.47 7.22 -36.85
N GLY A 44 -8.66 7.27 -37.46
CA GLY A 44 -9.15 8.45 -38.15
C GLY A 44 -10.01 8.20 -39.41
N ALA A 45 -10.04 6.98 -39.95
CA ALA A 45 -10.86 6.66 -41.13
C ALA A 45 -12.30 6.22 -40.80
N SER A 46 -12.84 6.64 -39.64
CA SER A 46 -14.25 6.40 -39.32
C SER A 46 -15.09 7.57 -39.84
N LYS A 47 -15.92 7.30 -40.85
CA LYS A 47 -16.95 8.25 -41.34
C LYS A 47 -18.03 8.57 -40.29
N HIS A 48 -18.00 7.92 -39.13
CA HIS A 48 -18.96 8.13 -38.04
C HIS A 48 -18.52 9.21 -37.03
N SER A 49 -17.30 9.77 -37.17
CA SER A 49 -16.82 10.81 -36.24
C SER A 49 -17.65 12.11 -36.27
N THR A 50 -18.39 12.37 -37.35
CA THR A 50 -19.24 13.57 -37.47
C THR A 50 -20.59 13.44 -36.77
N LEU A 51 -21.06 12.22 -36.48
CA LEU A 51 -22.32 12.02 -35.74
C LEU A 51 -22.10 12.13 -34.22
N ASN A 52 -20.93 11.70 -33.73
CA ASN A 52 -20.62 11.75 -32.28
C ASN A 52 -20.25 13.14 -31.78
N GLN A 53 -19.79 14.08 -32.62
CA GLN A 53 -19.48 15.44 -32.13
C GLN A 53 -20.72 16.23 -31.67
N GLN A 54 -21.93 15.85 -32.08
CA GLN A 54 -23.17 16.47 -31.59
C GLN A 54 -23.83 15.72 -30.43
N GLN A 55 -23.44 14.47 -30.15
CA GLN A 55 -24.06 13.64 -29.10
C GLN A 55 -23.15 13.31 -27.91
N ASP A 56 -21.81 13.41 -28.04
CA ASP A 56 -20.86 13.11 -26.94
C ASP A 56 -20.63 14.29 -25.98
N VAL A 57 -21.51 15.29 -26.00
CA VAL A 57 -21.71 16.12 -24.83
C VAL A 57 -23.07 15.74 -24.28
N MET A 58 -23.14 14.58 -23.60
CA MET A 58 -24.10 14.44 -22.53
C MET A 58 -23.85 15.64 -21.61
N LYS A 59 -24.64 16.69 -21.80
CA LYS A 59 -24.78 17.78 -20.86
C LYS A 59 -25.42 17.15 -19.64
N ILE A 60 -24.60 16.49 -18.82
CA ILE A 60 -24.93 16.21 -17.44
C ILE A 60 -25.05 17.62 -16.85
N LYS A 61 -26.27 18.15 -16.84
CA LYS A 61 -26.62 19.29 -16.02
C LYS A 61 -26.54 18.75 -14.59
N VAL A 62 -25.33 18.79 -14.03
CA VAL A 62 -25.17 18.68 -12.59
C VAL A 62 -25.80 19.95 -12.06
N ASP A 63 -27.03 19.84 -11.56
CA ASP A 63 -27.68 20.97 -10.92
C ASP A 63 -26.95 21.23 -9.61
N MET A 64 -26.07 22.23 -9.61
CA MET A 64 -25.29 22.62 -8.43
C MET A 64 -26.18 23.18 -7.30
N ASN A 65 -27.50 23.29 -7.54
CA ASN A 65 -28.50 23.71 -6.57
C ASN A 65 -29.30 22.56 -5.96
N GLU A 66 -29.02 21.29 -6.30
CA GLU A 66 -29.65 20.15 -5.65
C GLU A 66 -29.04 19.98 -4.24
N TYR A 67 -29.60 20.71 -3.28
CA TYR A 67 -29.33 20.48 -1.87
C TYR A 67 -29.73 19.05 -1.53
N CYS A 68 -28.87 18.31 -0.80
CA CYS A 68 -29.22 17.00 -0.27
C CYS A 68 -30.59 17.10 0.42
N SER A 69 -31.49 16.18 0.07
CA SER A 69 -32.77 16.07 0.76
C SER A 69 -32.54 15.76 2.24
N GLU A 70 -33.49 16.11 3.10
CA GLU A 70 -33.42 15.82 4.54
C GLU A 70 -33.14 14.32 4.80
N ALA A 71 -33.76 13.43 4.02
CA ALA A 71 -33.52 12.00 4.09
C ALA A 71 -32.09 11.58 3.71
N GLU A 72 -31.44 12.29 2.77
CA GLU A 72 -30.04 12.04 2.41
C GLU A 72 -29.08 12.56 3.48
N VAL A 73 -29.42 13.69 4.12
CA VAL A 73 -28.67 14.22 5.27
C VAL A 73 -28.77 13.27 6.47
N ASP A 74 -29.96 12.77 6.78
CA ASP A 74 -30.16 11.79 7.86
C ASP A 74 -29.38 10.49 7.59
N LYS A 75 -29.37 10.03 6.34
CA LYS A 75 -28.58 8.87 5.94
C LYS A 75 -27.08 9.12 6.07
N LEU A 76 -26.61 10.32 5.72
CA LEU A 76 -25.21 10.69 5.89
C LEU A 76 -24.83 10.72 7.37
N ASN A 77 -25.66 11.32 8.23
CA ASN A 77 -25.43 11.35 9.68
C ASN A 77 -25.36 9.94 10.27
N ALA A 78 -26.25 9.03 9.85
CA ALA A 78 -26.23 7.64 10.30
C ALA A 78 -24.93 6.92 9.86
N LEU A 79 -24.49 7.15 8.63
CA LEU A 79 -23.22 6.59 8.14
C LEU A 79 -22.00 7.17 8.88
N GLU A 80 -22.03 8.46 9.22
CA GLU A 80 -20.98 9.09 10.02
C GLU A 80 -20.91 8.49 11.44
N GLU A 81 -22.06 8.21 12.06
CA GLU A 81 -22.12 7.52 13.36
C GLU A 81 -21.59 6.08 13.25
N GLU A 82 -21.98 5.32 12.22
CA GLU A 82 -21.48 3.97 11.99
C GLU A 82 -19.95 3.95 11.78
N VAL A 83 -19.42 4.92 11.02
CA VAL A 83 -17.97 5.06 10.83
C VAL A 83 -17.27 5.35 12.14
N ALA A 84 -17.79 6.27 12.96
CA ALA A 84 -17.20 6.60 14.26
C ALA A 84 -17.18 5.38 15.22
N ILE A 85 -18.23 4.57 15.21
CA ILE A 85 -18.29 3.32 15.97
C ILE A 85 -17.20 2.35 15.46
N LEU A 86 -17.12 2.16 14.14
CA LEU A 86 -16.18 1.21 13.54
C LEU A 86 -14.72 1.63 13.77
N GLU A 87 -14.42 2.92 13.71
CA GLU A 87 -13.10 3.47 14.04
C GLU A 87 -12.72 3.19 15.50
N SER A 88 -13.66 3.37 16.44
CA SER A 88 -13.44 3.05 17.86
C SER A 88 -13.22 1.55 18.10
N GLU A 89 -13.99 0.68 17.44
CA GLU A 89 -13.81 -0.76 17.52
C GLU A 89 -12.48 -1.21 16.94
N MET A 90 -12.07 -0.62 15.81
CA MET A 90 -10.78 -0.89 15.20
C MET A 90 -9.63 -0.49 16.12
N GLU A 91 -9.71 0.66 16.79
CA GLU A 91 -8.68 1.10 17.74
C GLU A 91 -8.51 0.09 18.89
N LYS A 92 -9.62 -0.36 19.49
CA LYS A 92 -9.60 -1.38 20.55
C LYS A 92 -9.02 -2.70 20.07
N PHE A 93 -9.43 -3.16 18.88
CA PHE A 93 -8.90 -4.39 18.30
C PHE A 93 -7.39 -4.32 18.09
N VAL A 94 -6.89 -3.18 17.58
CA VAL A 94 -5.45 -2.97 17.35
C VAL A 94 -4.68 -3.00 18.67
N GLU A 95 -5.19 -2.35 19.72
CA GLU A 95 -4.57 -2.36 21.05
C GLU A 95 -4.50 -3.79 21.62
N GLU A 96 -5.63 -4.52 21.60
CA GLU A 96 -5.69 -5.91 22.07
C GLU A 96 -4.75 -6.83 21.28
N PHE A 97 -4.69 -6.65 19.96
CA PHE A 97 -3.80 -7.42 19.08
C PHE A 97 -2.33 -7.20 19.46
N TYR A 98 -1.89 -5.95 19.61
CA TYR A 98 -0.51 -5.65 19.98
C TYR A 98 -0.17 -6.14 21.39
N MET A 99 -1.10 -6.02 22.34
CA MET A 99 -0.93 -6.56 23.69
C MET A 99 -0.79 -8.09 23.65
N ALA A 100 -1.65 -8.79 22.92
CA ALA A 100 -1.58 -10.24 22.75
C ALA A 100 -0.28 -10.67 22.06
N ALA A 101 0.14 -9.96 21.01
CA ALA A 101 1.40 -10.23 20.31
C ALA A 101 2.63 -10.03 21.22
N ALA A 102 2.62 -8.99 22.06
CA ALA A 102 3.67 -8.75 23.04
C ALA A 102 3.73 -9.87 24.10
N MET A 103 2.58 -10.25 24.66
CA MET A 103 2.49 -11.36 25.61
C MET A 103 2.99 -12.67 24.99
N PHE A 104 2.55 -12.99 23.78
CA PHE A 104 3.01 -14.18 23.07
C PHE A 104 4.52 -14.17 22.82
N SER A 105 5.08 -13.03 22.40
CA SER A 105 6.51 -12.89 22.14
C SER A 105 7.35 -13.07 23.40
N THR A 106 6.91 -12.50 24.52
CA THR A 106 7.59 -12.70 25.82
C THR A 106 7.49 -14.16 26.29
N GLN A 107 6.32 -14.78 26.17
CA GLN A 107 6.11 -16.18 26.53
C GLN A 107 6.98 -17.12 25.68
N ALA A 108 7.01 -16.93 24.36
CA ALA A 108 7.84 -17.72 23.46
C ALA A 108 9.34 -17.59 23.79
N THR A 109 9.79 -16.37 24.11
CA THR A 109 11.19 -16.11 24.48
C THR A 109 11.55 -16.75 25.83
N ALA A 110 10.66 -16.65 26.82
CA ALA A 110 10.84 -17.27 28.13
C ALA A 110 10.90 -18.79 28.03
N GLN A 111 9.99 -19.41 27.26
CA GLN A 111 9.98 -20.85 27.01
C GLN A 111 11.26 -21.31 26.29
N LYS A 112 11.69 -20.59 25.25
CA LYS A 112 12.95 -20.90 24.55
C LYS A 112 14.14 -20.86 25.51
N THR A 113 14.24 -19.83 26.34
CA THR A 113 15.32 -19.68 27.33
C THR A 113 15.33 -20.84 28.33
N LEU A 114 14.15 -21.27 28.80
CA LEU A 114 14.03 -22.43 29.70
C LEU A 114 14.52 -23.72 29.02
N ILE A 115 14.09 -23.97 27.78
CA ILE A 115 14.49 -25.15 27.00
C ILE A 115 16.01 -25.16 26.78
N ASP A 116 16.60 -24.02 26.43
CA ASP A 116 18.05 -23.92 26.20
C ASP A 116 18.85 -24.21 27.49
N ARG A 117 18.37 -23.74 28.65
CA ARG A 117 18.95 -24.08 29.96
C ARG A 117 18.85 -25.58 30.27
N LEU A 118 17.71 -26.19 30.01
CA LEU A 118 17.53 -27.65 30.22
C LEU A 118 18.45 -28.47 29.31
N LYS A 119 18.60 -28.09 28.04
CA LYS A 119 19.53 -28.73 27.11
C LYS A 119 20.98 -28.58 27.54
N ALA A 120 21.38 -27.38 27.99
CA ALA A 120 22.73 -27.15 28.50
C ALA A 120 23.03 -28.01 29.73
N ALA A 121 22.10 -28.08 30.69
CA ALA A 121 22.23 -28.93 31.87
C ALA A 121 22.38 -30.42 31.50
N GLN A 122 21.55 -30.93 30.58
CA GLN A 122 21.66 -32.32 30.10
C GLN A 122 22.99 -32.62 29.40
N SER A 123 23.50 -31.67 28.61
CA SER A 123 24.81 -31.83 27.97
C SER A 123 25.97 -31.86 28.97
N SER A 124 25.87 -31.07 30.04
CA SER A 124 26.89 -31.03 31.11
C SER A 124 26.92 -32.29 31.97
N SER A 125 25.77 -32.95 32.20
CA SER A 125 25.70 -34.21 32.95
C SER A 125 26.19 -35.43 32.18
N ASN A 126 26.32 -35.34 30.85
CA ASN A 126 26.78 -36.44 29.99
C ASN A 126 28.31 -36.50 29.81
N ILE A 127 29.06 -35.56 30.40
CA ILE A 127 30.52 -35.62 30.41
C ILE A 127 30.93 -36.60 31.52
N LYS A 128 31.21 -37.85 31.13
CA LYS A 128 31.84 -38.85 32.01
C LYS A 128 33.16 -38.27 32.54
N PRO A 129 33.48 -38.39 33.84
CA PRO A 129 34.82 -38.13 34.31
C PRO A 129 35.76 -39.14 33.64
N SER A 130 36.71 -38.65 32.85
CA SER A 130 37.83 -39.43 32.38
C SER A 130 38.74 -39.69 33.57
N GLU A 131 38.80 -40.95 34.01
CA GLU A 131 39.85 -41.49 34.89
C GLU A 131 41.24 -41.37 34.26
#